data_AF-A0A170UPB5-F1
#
_entry.id   AF-A0A170UPB5-F1
#
_cell.length_a   1.000
_cell.length_b   1.000
_cell.length_c   1.000
_cell.angle_alpha   90.00
_cell.angle_beta   90.00
_cell.angle_gamma   90.00
#
_symmetry.space_group_name_H-M   'P 1'
#
loop_
_entity.id
_entity.type
_entity.pdbx_description
1 polymer ?
#
loop_
_entity_poly.entity_id
_entity_poly.type
_entity_poly.pdbx_seq_one_letter_code
_entity_poly.pdbx_strand_id
1 'polypeptide(L)'
;TAQSLQPSVIHITGPLIRILGDRFPPSVKAAVLHTLATLLAKVGMMLKQFLPQLQTTFLKALNDGNRLVRLKAATALSYLITIHTRPDPLFSELHNSVKSAEEPAVRETMMQALRGVVSAAGEKMSEPVLKPIHLSLLSMLSHSEDATRTGAAGCVGALTRWLSP
;
A
#
# COMPACT_ATOMS: atom_id res chain seq x y z
N THR A 1 3.39 -10.63 27.63
CA THR A 1 4.29 -11.19 26.59
C THR A 1 4.42 -10.29 25.35
N ALA A 2 3.39 -9.55 24.90
CA ALA A 2 3.55 -8.56 23.81
C ALA A 2 4.12 -7.19 24.25
N GLN A 3 3.73 -6.67 25.41
CA GLN A 3 4.20 -5.36 25.91
C GLN A 3 5.72 -5.30 26.15
N SER A 4 6.33 -6.42 26.54
CA SER A 4 7.78 -6.53 26.76
C SER A 4 8.60 -6.32 25.47
N LEU A 5 7.99 -6.51 24.29
CA LEU A 5 8.63 -6.29 22.99
C LEU A 5 8.54 -4.84 22.53
N GLN A 6 7.72 -4.00 23.19
CA GLN A 6 7.46 -2.63 22.76
C GLN A 6 8.73 -1.80 22.60
N PRO A 7 9.65 -1.79 23.59
CA PRO A 7 10.86 -0.98 23.48
C PRO A 7 11.71 -1.43 22.28
N SER A 8 11.93 -2.74 22.12
CA SER A 8 12.73 -3.29 21.03
C SER A 8 12.15 -2.99 19.64
N VAL A 9 10.82 -3.13 19.49
CA VAL A 9 10.13 -2.85 18.22
C VAL A 9 10.26 -1.37 17.85
N ILE A 10 10.10 -0.46 18.81
CA ILE A 10 10.23 0.98 18.57
C ILE A 10 11.68 1.34 18.19
N HIS A 11 12.66 0.82 18.93
CA HIS A 11 14.08 1.09 18.70
C HIS A 11 14.56 0.62 17.32
N ILE A 12 14.04 -0.50 16.81
CA ILE A 12 14.46 -1.06 15.51
C ILE A 12 13.72 -0.40 14.34
N THR A 13 12.46 0.02 14.52
CA THR A 13 11.64 0.56 13.43
C THR A 13 12.20 1.84 12.84
N GLY A 14 12.64 2.80 13.69
CA GLY A 14 13.23 4.06 13.22
C GLY A 14 14.43 3.88 12.28
N PRO A 15 15.45 3.09 12.66
CA PRO A 15 16.57 2.73 11.79
C PRO A 15 16.14 2.05 10.48
N LEU A 16 15.18 1.10 10.52
CA LEU A 16 14.69 0.44 9.30
C LEU A 16 14.01 1.43 8.33
N ILE A 17 13.21 2.37 8.85
CA ILE A 17 12.61 3.44 8.04
C ILE A 17 13.71 4.30 7.39
N ARG A 18 14.77 4.64 8.13
CA ARG A 18 15.88 5.45 7.62
C ARG A 18 16.62 4.74 6.47
N ILE A 19 16.86 3.43 6.58
CA ILE A 19 17.48 2.62 5.51
C ILE A 19 16.67 2.69 4.21
N LEU A 20 15.34 2.75 4.27
CA LEU A 20 14.51 2.91 3.07
C LEU A 20 14.55 4.32 2.47
N GLY A 21 14.92 5.33 3.25
CA GLY A 21 15.14 6.70 2.78
C GLY A 21 16.49 6.90 2.08
N ASP A 22 17.46 6.03 2.36
CA ASP A 22 18.83 6.12 1.87
C ASP A 22 19.06 5.33 0.57
N ARG A 23 20.21 5.57 -0.08
CA ARG A 23 20.61 4.89 -1.33
C ARG A 23 21.20 3.51 -1.06
N PHE A 24 20.34 2.53 -0.78
CA PHE A 24 20.72 1.12 -0.69
C PHE A 24 20.33 0.31 -1.94
N PRO A 25 20.99 -0.83 -2.20
CA PRO A 25 20.63 -1.74 -3.29
C PRO A 25 19.16 -2.21 -3.18
N PRO A 26 18.47 -2.49 -4.31
CA PRO A 26 17.07 -2.91 -4.29
C PRO A 26 16.80 -4.17 -3.45
N SER A 27 17.75 -5.11 -3.39
CA SER A 27 17.64 -6.32 -2.56
C SER A 27 17.57 -5.99 -1.06
N VAL A 28 18.35 -5.02 -0.60
CA VAL A 28 18.35 -4.53 0.79
C VAL A 28 17.03 -3.83 1.09
N LYS A 29 16.58 -2.93 0.21
CA LYS A 29 15.28 -2.26 0.36
C LYS A 29 14.13 -3.26 0.42
N ALA A 30 14.13 -4.27 -0.45
CA ALA A 30 13.11 -5.32 -0.47
C ALA A 30 13.09 -6.14 0.83
N ALA A 31 14.26 -6.49 1.37
CA ALA A 31 14.38 -7.19 2.65
C ALA A 31 13.83 -6.33 3.81
N VAL A 32 14.19 -5.04 3.86
CA VAL A 32 13.71 -4.12 4.90
C VAL A 32 12.20 -3.92 4.82
N LEU A 33 11.64 -3.73 3.63
CA LEU A 33 10.18 -3.65 3.42
C LEU A 33 9.49 -4.94 3.89
N HIS A 34 10.06 -6.10 3.60
CA HIS A 34 9.52 -7.38 4.06
C HIS A 34 9.54 -7.51 5.60
N THR A 35 10.62 -7.07 6.24
CA THR A 35 10.74 -7.02 7.70
C THR A 35 9.69 -6.09 8.31
N LEU A 36 9.54 -4.87 7.77
CA LEU A 36 8.53 -3.92 8.24
C LEU A 36 7.10 -4.44 8.04
N ALA A 37 6.81 -5.09 6.91
CA ALA A 37 5.52 -5.74 6.68
C ALA A 37 5.24 -6.84 7.72
N THR A 38 6.26 -7.65 8.05
CA THR A 38 6.14 -8.70 9.07
C THR A 38 5.92 -8.12 10.46
N LEU A 39 6.61 -7.03 10.82
CA LEU A 39 6.38 -6.32 12.07
C LEU A 39 4.96 -5.74 12.13
N LEU A 40 4.46 -5.12 11.06
CA LEU A 40 3.08 -4.63 10.99
C LEU A 40 2.05 -5.76 11.16
N ALA A 41 2.28 -6.90 10.51
CA ALA A 41 1.40 -8.06 10.60
C ALA A 41 1.33 -8.67 12.00
N LYS A 42 2.41 -8.60 12.79
CA LYS A 42 2.50 -9.23 14.12
C LYS A 42 2.25 -8.28 15.27
N VAL A 43 2.71 -7.04 15.17
CA VAL A 43 2.73 -6.05 16.25
C VAL A 43 2.32 -4.65 15.78
N GLY A 44 1.50 -4.55 14.73
CA GLY A 44 1.16 -3.28 14.08
C GLY A 44 0.63 -2.18 15.01
N MET A 45 -0.11 -2.53 16.06
CA MET A 45 -0.58 -1.55 17.05
C MET A 45 0.54 -0.78 17.75
N MET A 46 1.70 -1.41 17.95
CA MET A 46 2.89 -0.80 18.57
C MET A 46 3.60 0.17 17.61
N LEU A 47 3.37 -0.01 16.30
CA LEU A 47 3.92 0.79 15.22
C LEU A 47 3.03 1.98 14.85
N LYS A 48 1.87 2.14 15.49
CA LYS A 48 0.91 3.21 15.18
C LYS A 48 1.52 4.62 15.25
N GLN A 49 2.48 4.84 16.15
CA GLN A 49 3.21 6.10 16.29
C GLN A 49 4.07 6.45 15.06
N PHE A 50 4.45 5.46 14.26
CA PHE A 50 5.26 5.62 13.04
C PHE A 50 4.40 5.63 11.77
N LEU A 51 3.06 5.62 11.89
CA LEU A 51 2.16 5.53 10.72
C LEU A 51 2.47 6.57 9.64
N PRO A 52 2.59 7.88 9.96
CA PRO A 52 2.87 8.89 8.93
C PRO A 52 4.19 8.65 8.19
N GLN A 53 5.22 8.24 8.92
CA GLN A 53 6.53 7.94 8.34
C GLN A 53 6.50 6.65 7.50
N LEU A 54 5.88 5.57 8.01
CA LEU A 54 5.74 4.31 7.29
C LEU A 54 4.93 4.48 6.01
N GLN A 55 3.82 5.23 6.05
CA GLN A 55 3.01 5.52 4.87
C GLN A 55 3.84 6.25 3.81
N THR A 56 4.49 7.36 4.19
CA THR A 56 5.35 8.14 3.28
C THR A 56 6.44 7.26 2.67
N THR A 57 7.09 6.43 3.48
CA THR A 57 8.17 5.54 3.03
C THR A 57 7.66 4.47 2.06
N PHE A 58 6.54 3.81 2.34
CA PHE A 58 6.01 2.79 1.45
C PHE A 58 5.47 3.38 0.14
N LEU A 59 4.82 4.55 0.18
CA LEU A 59 4.36 5.24 -1.03
C LEU A 59 5.52 5.68 -1.92
N LYS A 60 6.62 6.16 -1.34
CA LYS A 60 7.86 6.41 -2.10
C LYS A 60 8.41 5.13 -2.72
N ALA A 61 8.42 4.03 -1.98
CA ALA A 61 8.91 2.75 -2.47
C ALA A 61 8.03 2.12 -3.57
N LEU A 62 6.75 2.49 -3.68
CA LEU A 62 5.89 2.12 -4.81
C LEU A 62 6.31 2.75 -6.13
N ASN A 63 7.13 3.81 -6.10
CA ASN A 63 7.70 4.46 -7.28
C ASN A 63 9.17 4.07 -7.51
N ASP A 64 9.68 3.05 -6.80
CA ASP A 64 11.05 2.58 -7.00
C ASP A 64 11.21 1.92 -8.38
N GLY A 65 12.35 2.15 -9.05
CA GLY A 65 12.63 1.59 -10.37
C GLY A 65 12.66 0.05 -10.37
N ASN A 66 12.89 -0.58 -9.22
CA ASN A 66 12.91 -2.03 -9.11
C ASN A 66 11.52 -2.60 -8.76
N ARG A 67 11.01 -3.50 -9.62
CA ARG A 67 9.71 -4.17 -9.42
C ARG A 67 9.59 -4.89 -8.08
N LEU A 68 10.64 -5.55 -7.60
CA LEU A 68 10.60 -6.27 -6.33
C LEU A 68 10.34 -5.34 -5.15
N VAL A 69 10.98 -4.16 -5.14
CA VAL A 69 10.77 -3.13 -4.11
C VAL A 69 9.32 -2.66 -4.12
N ARG A 70 8.76 -2.36 -5.30
CA ARG A 70 7.35 -1.96 -5.44
C ARG A 70 6.38 -3.03 -4.89
N LEU A 71 6.60 -4.31 -5.21
CA LEU A 71 5.77 -5.41 -4.72
C LEU A 71 5.82 -5.55 -3.18
N LYS A 72 7.01 -5.41 -2.59
CA LYS A 72 7.16 -5.45 -1.13
C LYS A 72 6.51 -4.24 -0.46
N ALA A 73 6.59 -3.06 -1.07
CA ALA A 73 5.91 -1.86 -0.59
C ALA A 73 4.38 -2.00 -0.64
N ALA A 74 3.83 -2.54 -1.74
CA ALA A 74 2.41 -2.86 -1.87
C ALA A 74 1.93 -3.79 -0.75
N THR A 75 2.70 -4.85 -0.46
CA THR A 75 2.41 -5.78 0.63
C THR A 75 2.45 -5.08 1.99
N ALA A 76 3.47 -4.26 2.25
CA ALA A 76 3.59 -3.53 3.50
C ALA A 76 2.42 -2.56 3.73
N LEU A 77 1.95 -1.87 2.68
CA LEU A 77 0.77 -1.00 2.74
C LEU A 77 -0.52 -1.75 3.09
N SER A 78 -0.70 -2.98 2.58
CA SER A 78 -1.87 -3.80 2.95
C SER A 78 -1.91 -4.18 4.44
N TYR A 79 -0.75 -4.24 5.12
CA TYR A 79 -0.72 -4.38 6.58
C TYR A 79 -0.83 -3.03 7.30
N LEU A 80 -0.29 -1.96 6.72
CA LEU A 80 -0.35 -0.62 7.31
C LEU A 80 -1.79 -0.09 7.40
N ILE A 81 -2.60 -0.32 6.37
CA ILE A 81 -3.98 0.19 6.31
C ILE A 81 -4.87 -0.40 7.42
N THR A 82 -4.58 -1.61 7.91
CA THR A 82 -5.41 -2.28 8.92
C THR A 82 -5.32 -1.60 10.28
N ILE A 83 -4.19 -0.98 10.61
CA ILE A 83 -3.98 -0.23 11.86
C ILE A 83 -4.35 1.25 11.76
N HIS A 84 -4.73 1.73 10.56
CA HIS A 84 -5.12 3.10 10.31
C HIS A 84 -6.53 3.39 10.88
N THR A 85 -6.70 4.53 11.56
CA THR A 85 -8.02 4.93 12.12
C THR A 85 -8.86 5.73 11.13
N ARG A 86 -8.24 6.48 10.22
CA ARG A 86 -8.90 7.27 9.15
C ARG A 86 -8.30 7.00 7.77
N PRO A 87 -8.50 5.81 7.17
CA PRO A 87 -7.72 5.33 6.01
C PRO A 87 -8.02 6.04 4.68
N ASP A 88 -9.11 6.79 4.59
CA ASP A 88 -9.57 7.51 3.38
C ASP A 88 -8.50 8.30 2.61
N PRO A 89 -7.62 9.09 3.25
CA PRO A 89 -6.57 9.81 2.54
C PRO A 89 -5.60 8.86 1.82
N LEU A 90 -5.26 7.71 2.40
CA LEU A 90 -4.37 6.73 1.80
C LEU A 90 -5.02 6.06 0.57
N PHE A 91 -6.32 5.75 0.63
CA PHE A 91 -7.06 5.25 -0.54
C PHE A 91 -7.06 6.27 -1.68
N SER A 92 -7.33 7.54 -1.36
CA SER A 92 -7.35 8.63 -2.34
C SER A 92 -5.98 8.87 -2.96
N GLU A 93 -4.92 8.84 -2.15
CA GLU A 93 -3.53 9.01 -2.58
C GLU A 93 -3.08 7.88 -3.51
N LEU A 94 -3.41 6.62 -3.19
CA LEU A 94 -3.14 5.47 -4.07
C LEU A 94 -3.95 5.54 -5.36
N HIS A 95 -5.22 5.93 -5.30
CA HIS A 95 -6.04 6.13 -6.50
C HIS A 95 -5.45 7.19 -7.43
N ASN A 96 -5.03 8.33 -6.88
CA ASN A 96 -4.36 9.36 -7.65
C ASN A 96 -3.03 8.86 -8.23
N SER A 97 -2.25 8.10 -7.46
CA SER A 97 -0.99 7.51 -7.92
C SER A 97 -1.19 6.53 -9.09
N VAL A 98 -2.27 5.75 -9.09
CA VAL A 98 -2.63 4.86 -10.21
C VAL A 98 -2.94 5.67 -11.48
N LYS A 99 -3.71 6.76 -11.36
CA LYS A 99 -4.08 7.62 -12.50
C LYS A 99 -2.88 8.40 -13.06
N SER A 100 -1.97 8.83 -12.20
CA SER A 100 -0.80 9.64 -12.57
C SER A 100 0.41 8.81 -12.99
N ALA A 101 0.42 7.50 -12.76
CA ALA A 101 1.52 6.64 -13.17
C ALA A 101 1.60 6.55 -14.70
N GLU A 102 2.65 7.12 -15.28
CA GLU A 102 2.90 7.10 -16.74
C GLU A 102 3.41 5.73 -17.19
N GLU A 103 4.41 5.18 -16.47
CA GLU A 103 5.04 3.91 -16.80
C GLU A 103 4.08 2.73 -16.51
N PRO A 104 3.75 1.89 -17.51
CA PRO A 104 2.84 0.75 -17.33
C PRO A 104 3.27 -0.20 -16.21
N ALA A 105 4.57 -0.45 -16.07
CA ALA A 105 5.11 -1.34 -15.04
C ALA A 105 4.99 -0.78 -13.61
N VAL A 106 4.98 0.54 -13.44
CA VAL A 106 4.72 1.19 -12.14
C VAL A 106 3.23 1.16 -11.86
N ARG A 107 2.40 1.52 -12.86
CA ARG A 107 0.94 1.51 -12.79
C ARG A 107 0.40 0.12 -12.42
N GLU A 108 0.93 -0.96 -13.00
CA GLU A 108 0.60 -2.36 -12.65
C GLU A 108 0.80 -2.62 -11.14
N THR A 109 1.99 -2.34 -10.63
CA THR A 109 2.31 -2.57 -9.21
C THR A 109 1.54 -1.64 -8.27
N MET A 110 1.23 -0.41 -8.71
CA MET A 110 0.40 0.54 -7.97
C MET A 110 -1.04 0.02 -7.85
N MET A 111 -1.59 -0.57 -8.91
CA MET A 111 -2.89 -1.23 -8.86
C MET A 111 -2.88 -2.47 -7.95
N GLN A 112 -1.80 -3.24 -7.93
CA GLN A 112 -1.66 -4.33 -6.95
C GLN A 112 -1.65 -3.82 -5.50
N ALA A 113 -1.00 -2.67 -5.24
CA ALA A 113 -1.06 -2.00 -3.94
C ALA A 113 -2.49 -1.56 -3.59
N LEU A 114 -3.18 -0.88 -4.53
CA LEU A 114 -4.57 -0.46 -4.36
C LEU A 114 -5.49 -1.65 -4.05
N ARG A 115 -5.39 -2.73 -4.83
CA ARG A 115 -6.12 -3.97 -4.58
C ARG A 115 -5.82 -4.54 -3.19
N GLY A 116 -4.55 -4.54 -2.78
CA GLY A 116 -4.12 -5.02 -1.47
C GLY A 116 -4.74 -4.23 -0.32
N VAL A 117 -4.71 -2.90 -0.38
CA VAL A 117 -5.31 -2.07 0.68
C VAL A 117 -6.83 -2.15 0.70
N VAL A 118 -7.49 -2.21 -0.46
CA VAL A 118 -8.94 -2.37 -0.57
C VAL A 118 -9.37 -3.74 -0.03
N SER A 119 -8.61 -4.79 -0.32
CA SER A 119 -8.91 -6.14 0.21
C SER A 119 -8.75 -6.20 1.73
N ALA A 120 -7.79 -5.47 2.29
CA ALA A 120 -7.46 -5.51 3.71
C ALA A 120 -8.34 -4.61 4.58
N ALA A 121 -8.83 -3.48 4.06
CA ALA A 121 -9.54 -2.48 4.86
C ALA A 121 -10.63 -1.70 4.10
N GLY A 122 -11.17 -2.27 3.02
CA GLY A 122 -12.20 -1.60 2.21
C GLY A 122 -13.48 -1.26 2.98
N GLU A 123 -13.82 -2.02 4.02
CA GLU A 123 -14.94 -1.73 4.94
C GLU A 123 -14.83 -0.37 5.66
N LYS A 124 -13.60 0.16 5.80
CA LYS A 124 -13.33 1.43 6.48
C LYS A 124 -13.39 2.64 5.54
N MET A 125 -13.65 2.41 4.26
CA MET A 125 -13.68 3.46 3.24
C MET A 125 -15.02 4.16 3.24
N SER A 126 -15.01 5.50 3.25
CA SER A 126 -16.25 6.26 3.10
C SER A 126 -16.77 6.27 1.66
N GLU A 127 -18.09 6.41 1.48
CA GLU A 127 -18.70 6.52 0.15
C GLU A 127 -18.08 7.60 -0.77
N PRO A 128 -17.75 8.81 -0.27
CA PRO A 128 -17.10 9.85 -1.07
C PRO A 128 -15.75 9.43 -1.67
N VAL A 129 -15.06 8.48 -1.06
CA VAL A 129 -13.78 7.94 -1.57
C VAL A 129 -14.03 6.71 -2.44
N LEU A 130 -14.95 5.84 -2.04
CA LEU A 130 -15.25 4.60 -2.75
C LEU A 130 -15.83 4.84 -4.15
N LYS A 131 -16.78 5.77 -4.31
CA LYS A 131 -17.45 6.03 -5.60
C LYS A 131 -16.46 6.48 -6.69
N PRO A 132 -15.59 7.49 -6.47
CA PRO A 132 -14.60 7.90 -7.46
C PRO A 132 -13.61 6.79 -7.83
N ILE A 133 -13.17 5.98 -6.86
CA ILE A 133 -12.28 4.85 -7.11
C ILE A 133 -12.99 3.83 -7.99
N HIS A 134 -14.23 3.47 -7.67
CA HIS A 134 -15.01 2.52 -8.45
C HIS A 134 -15.19 2.97 -9.91
N LEU A 135 -15.67 4.19 -10.13
CA LEU A 135 -15.91 4.74 -11.47
C LEU A 135 -14.63 4.81 -12.31
N SER A 136 -13.54 5.24 -11.69
CA SER A 136 -12.24 5.31 -12.35
C SER A 136 -11.68 3.93 -12.69
N LEU A 137 -11.90 2.91 -11.86
CA LEU A 137 -11.46 1.56 -12.17
C LEU A 137 -12.30 0.94 -13.29
N LEU A 138 -13.61 1.23 -13.32
CA LEU A 138 -14.48 0.80 -14.42
C LEU A 138 -14.05 1.39 -15.76
N SER A 139 -13.67 2.67 -15.82
CA SER A 139 -13.17 3.27 -17.06
C SER A 139 -11.83 2.67 -17.52
N MET A 140 -11.00 2.21 -16.59
CA MET A 140 -9.74 1.53 -16.91
C MET A 140 -9.94 0.09 -17.44
N LEU A 141 -11.15 -0.49 -17.36
CA LEU A 141 -11.45 -1.79 -17.96
C LEU A 141 -11.47 -1.77 -19.48
N SER A 142 -11.62 -0.60 -20.11
CA SER A 142 -11.54 -0.43 -21.56
C SER A 142 -10.20 0.15 -22.03
N HIS A 143 -9.18 0.16 -21.16
CA HIS A 143 -7.87 0.68 -21.51
C HIS A 143 -7.21 -0.13 -22.64
N SER A 144 -6.44 0.51 -23.51
CA SER A 144 -5.77 -0.15 -24.64
C SER A 144 -4.80 -1.24 -24.20
N GLU A 145 -4.14 -1.04 -23.06
CA GLU A 145 -3.18 -1.99 -22.49
C GLU A 145 -3.81 -3.09 -21.63
N ASP A 146 -3.50 -4.34 -21.95
CA ASP A 146 -3.97 -5.55 -21.25
C ASP A 146 -3.60 -5.60 -19.77
N ALA A 147 -2.36 -5.20 -19.43
CA ALA A 147 -1.89 -5.16 -18.04
C ALA A 147 -2.73 -4.19 -17.20
N THR A 148 -3.06 -3.03 -17.78
CA THR A 148 -3.88 -2.01 -17.13
C THR A 148 -5.33 -2.51 -16.95
N ARG A 149 -5.91 -3.14 -17.98
CA ARG A 149 -7.26 -3.75 -17.87
C ARG A 149 -7.31 -4.85 -16.80
N THR A 150 -6.31 -5.73 -16.78
CA THR A 150 -6.24 -6.85 -15.82
C THR A 150 -6.07 -6.35 -14.39
N GLY A 151 -5.20 -5.35 -14.19
CA GLY A 151 -5.02 -4.68 -12.90
C GLY A 151 -6.32 -4.03 -12.42
N ALA A 152 -6.99 -3.29 -13.29
CA ALA A 152 -8.26 -2.63 -13.00
C ALA A 152 -9.35 -3.65 -12.63
N ALA A 153 -9.49 -4.74 -13.40
CA ALA A 153 -10.43 -5.82 -13.10
C ALA A 153 -10.18 -6.45 -11.73
N GLY A 154 -8.90 -6.67 -11.38
CA GLY A 154 -8.52 -7.17 -10.06
C GLY A 154 -8.88 -6.22 -8.91
N CYS A 155 -8.74 -4.90 -9.13
CA CYS A 155 -9.15 -3.88 -8.17
C CYS A 155 -10.68 -3.79 -8.04
N VAL A 156 -11.41 -3.78 -9.17
CA VAL A 156 -12.88 -3.79 -9.18
C VAL A 156 -13.40 -4.99 -8.41
N GLY A 157 -12.89 -6.20 -8.69
CA GLY A 157 -13.30 -7.42 -8.00
C GLY A 157 -13.01 -7.41 -6.49
N ALA A 158 -11.98 -6.69 -6.04
CA ALA A 158 -11.75 -6.48 -4.60
C ALA A 158 -12.69 -5.42 -4.01
N LEU A 159 -13.11 -4.43 -4.81
CA LEU A 159 -13.96 -3.33 -4.39
C LEU A 159 -15.44 -3.72 -4.33
N THR A 160 -15.92 -4.65 -5.17
CA THR A 160 -17.34 -5.04 -5.26
C THR A 160 -17.93 -5.49 -3.94
N ARG A 161 -17.14 -6.16 -3.08
CA ARG A 161 -17.58 -6.57 -1.73
C ARG A 161 -17.99 -5.38 -0.85
N TRP A 162 -17.47 -4.18 -1.12
CA TRP A 162 -17.65 -2.99 -0.29
C TRP A 162 -18.64 -2.00 -0.90
N LEU A 163 -19.18 -2.30 -2.08
CA LEU A 163 -20.24 -1.49 -2.69
C LEU A 163 -21.55 -1.77 -1.94
N SER A 164 -22.23 -0.71 -1.50
CA SER A 164 -23.61 -0.82 -1.04
C SER A 164 -24.50 -1.30 -2.20
N PRO A 165 -25.48 -2.19 -1.94
CA PRO A 165 -26.42 -2.67 -2.95
C PRO A 165 -27.30 -1.55 -3.53
#